data_AF-A0A523DG13-F1
#
_entry.id   AF-A0A523DG13-F1
#
_cell.length_a   1.000
_cell.length_b   1.000
_cell.length_c   1.000
_cell.angle_alpha   90.00
_cell.angle_beta   90.00
_cell.angle_gamma   90.00
#
_symmetry.space_group_name_H-M   'P 1'
#
loop_
_entity.id
_entity.type
_entity.pdbx_description
1 polymer ?
#
loop_
_entity_poly.entity_id
_entity_poly.type
_entity_poly.pdbx_seq_one_letter_code
_entity_poly.pdbx_strand_id
1 'polypeptide(L)'
;MTALLVTPLPIGAYLVYRFTVPLILGFAVTCVTYPLVGLAPISAVDLIVVAGLASFGGPFAALFLAVLAENKITGLALTKVWQGIGMIPLLAYFVGSDWQLLAGIVPTYWSMKVVWLAAAGEPYAWHAVVGLGVNLAVLWLALRRFSTILHR
;
A
#
# COMPACT_ATOMS: atom_id res chain seq x y z
N MET A 1 24.11 -8.09 -23.99
CA MET A 1 23.40 -7.31 -22.95
C MET A 1 24.38 -7.02 -21.82
N THR A 2 25.38 -6.17 -22.07
CA THR A 2 26.59 -6.10 -21.21
C THR A 2 27.14 -4.67 -21.09
N ALA A 3 26.26 -3.65 -21.16
CA ALA A 3 26.68 -2.24 -21.18
C ALA A 3 25.98 -1.35 -20.14
N LEU A 4 25.15 -1.91 -19.23
CA LEU A 4 24.45 -1.15 -18.19
C LEU A 4 24.96 -1.42 -16.75
N LEU A 5 26.03 -2.21 -16.57
CA LEU A 5 26.58 -2.56 -15.26
C LEU A 5 27.87 -1.78 -14.93
N VAL A 6 27.85 -0.44 -15.07
CA VAL A 6 29.00 0.39 -14.67
C VAL A 6 28.87 0.96 -13.25
N THR A 7 27.70 0.78 -12.62
CA THR A 7 27.54 0.94 -11.17
C THR A 7 27.02 -0.39 -10.61
N PRO A 8 27.86 -1.17 -9.91
CA PRO A 8 27.39 -2.36 -9.20
C PRO A 8 26.64 -1.89 -7.96
N LEU A 9 25.45 -1.32 -8.16
CA LEU A 9 24.52 -1.15 -7.05
C LEU A 9 24.06 -2.56 -6.68
N PRO A 10 24.34 -3.04 -5.46
CA PRO A 10 23.81 -4.31 -5.03
C PRO A 10 22.28 -4.24 -5.14
N ILE A 11 21.68 -5.28 -5.71
CA ILE A 11 20.22 -5.37 -5.96
C ILE A 11 19.42 -5.00 -4.70
N GLY A 12 19.94 -5.33 -3.52
CA GLY A 12 19.37 -4.93 -2.23
C GLY A 12 19.32 -3.41 -2.00
N ALA A 13 20.39 -2.66 -2.32
CA ALA A 13 20.41 -1.21 -2.18
C ALA A 13 19.45 -0.53 -3.16
N TYR A 14 19.37 -1.05 -4.40
CA TYR A 14 18.40 -0.57 -5.38
C TYR A 14 16.96 -0.80 -4.90
N LEU A 15 16.67 -1.99 -4.38
CA LEU A 15 15.37 -2.34 -3.82
C LEU A 15 15.01 -1.43 -2.64
N VAL A 16 15.90 -1.27 -1.66
CA VAL A 16 15.68 -0.38 -0.50
C VAL A 16 15.35 1.04 -0.96
N TYR A 17 16.13 1.62 -1.88
CA TYR A 17 15.84 2.94 -2.42
C TYR A 17 14.45 3.02 -3.07
N ARG A 18 14.11 2.01 -3.87
CA ARG A 18 12.83 1.93 -4.61
C ARG A 18 11.62 1.69 -3.69
N PHE A 19 11.83 1.28 -2.45
CA PHE A 19 10.79 1.14 -1.42
C PHE A 19 10.68 2.37 -0.54
N THR A 20 11.79 2.82 0.01
CA THR A 20 11.82 3.91 0.99
C THR A 20 11.28 5.20 0.38
N VAL A 21 11.58 5.49 -0.89
CA VAL A 21 11.10 6.69 -1.57
C VAL A 21 9.56 6.72 -1.68
N PRO A 22 8.88 5.71 -2.27
CA PRO A 22 7.42 5.66 -2.27
C PRO A 22 6.77 5.64 -0.89
N LEU A 23 7.42 5.03 0.11
CA LEU A 23 6.91 4.96 1.48
C LEU A 23 6.91 6.35 2.14
N ILE A 24 8.03 7.06 2.09
CA ILE A 24 8.14 8.43 2.63
C ILE A 24 7.20 9.37 1.89
N LEU A 25 7.17 9.29 0.55
CA LEU A 25 6.29 10.14 -0.26
C LEU A 25 4.82 9.85 0.04
N GLY A 26 4.42 8.57 0.12
CA GLY A 26 3.05 8.18 0.46
C GLY A 26 2.63 8.73 1.82
N PHE A 27 3.50 8.56 2.82
CA PHE A 27 3.27 9.10 4.17
C PHE A 27 3.09 10.63 4.15
N ALA A 28 4.04 11.35 3.54
CA ALA A 28 4.01 12.82 3.49
C ALA A 28 2.79 13.33 2.72
N VAL A 29 2.47 12.72 1.58
CA VAL A 29 1.30 13.08 0.78
C VAL A 29 0.02 12.84 1.56
N THR A 30 -0.13 11.73 2.29
CA THR A 30 -1.32 11.49 3.10
C THR A 30 -1.45 12.50 4.25
N CYS A 31 -0.36 12.82 4.94
CA CYS A 31 -0.36 13.82 6.02
C CYS A 31 -0.73 15.22 5.54
N VAL A 32 -0.41 15.58 4.29
CA VAL A 32 -0.74 16.89 3.71
C VAL A 32 -2.14 16.89 3.08
N THR A 33 -2.48 15.86 2.32
CA THR A 33 -3.74 15.85 1.54
C THR A 33 -4.96 15.60 2.42
N TYR A 34 -4.85 14.77 3.47
CA TYR A 34 -6.00 14.46 4.31
C TYR A 34 -6.57 15.70 5.02
N PRO A 35 -5.76 16.57 5.68
CA PRO A 35 -6.27 17.81 6.25
C PRO A 35 -6.85 18.79 5.21
N LEU A 36 -6.28 18.83 4.00
CA LEU A 36 -6.78 19.70 2.92
C LEU A 36 -8.15 19.27 2.41
N VAL A 37 -8.43 17.96 2.43
CA VAL A 37 -9.69 17.38 1.99
C VAL A 37 -10.82 17.70 2.97
N GLY A 38 -10.53 17.81 4.28
CA GLY A 38 -11.49 18.31 5.27
C GLY A 38 -12.74 17.45 5.48
N LEU A 39 -12.73 16.18 5.06
CA LEU A 39 -13.91 15.30 5.09
C LEU A 39 -14.30 14.83 6.50
N ALA A 40 -13.33 14.50 7.35
CA ALA A 40 -13.56 14.05 8.71
C ALA A 40 -12.43 14.52 9.64
N PRO A 41 -12.74 15.08 10.81
CA PRO A 41 -11.72 15.44 11.78
C PRO A 41 -11.22 14.17 12.49
N ILE A 42 -9.95 13.85 12.31
CA ILE A 42 -9.23 12.85 13.12
C ILE A 42 -8.08 13.56 13.85
N SER A 43 -7.62 12.99 14.96
CA SER A 43 -6.49 13.58 15.68
C SER A 43 -5.20 13.48 14.86
N ALA A 44 -4.21 14.32 15.17
CA ALA A 44 -2.91 14.26 14.51
C ALA A 44 -2.21 12.90 14.72
N VAL A 45 -2.47 12.23 15.86
CA VAL A 45 -1.93 10.90 16.16
C VAL A 45 -2.57 9.85 15.25
N ASP A 46 -3.89 9.89 15.08
CA ASP A 46 -4.62 8.96 14.20
C ASP A 46 -4.17 9.13 12.75
N LEU A 47 -3.95 10.38 12.31
CA LEU A 47 -3.43 10.69 10.99
C LEU A 47 -2.06 10.07 10.74
N ILE A 48 -1.15 10.09 11.72
CA ILE A 48 0.17 9.45 11.61
C ILE A 48 0.01 7.93 11.43
N VAL A 49 -0.90 7.29 12.18
CA VAL A 49 -1.16 5.85 12.04
C VAL A 49 -1.73 5.52 10.67
N VAL A 50 -2.72 6.29 10.22
CA VAL A 50 -3.34 6.13 8.89
C VAL A 50 -2.31 6.33 7.78
N ALA A 51 -1.51 7.39 7.85
CA ALA A 51 -0.47 7.69 6.88
C ALA A 51 0.59 6.58 6.84
N GLY A 52 0.95 6.04 8.02
CA GLY A 52 1.82 4.88 8.14
C GLY A 52 1.29 3.68 7.37
N LEU A 53 0.02 3.32 7.57
CA LEU A 53 -0.61 2.20 6.85
C LEU A 53 -0.79 2.48 5.35
N ALA A 54 -1.21 3.69 4.99
CA ALA A 54 -1.45 4.08 3.59
C ALA A 54 -0.16 4.13 2.77
N SER A 55 0.97 4.45 3.40
CA SER A 55 2.28 4.57 2.74
C SER A 55 2.75 3.27 2.04
N PHE A 56 2.29 2.10 2.49
CA PHE A 56 2.63 0.81 1.89
C PHE A 56 2.03 0.60 0.50
N GLY A 57 1.00 1.37 0.12
CA GLY A 57 0.37 1.27 -1.19
C GLY A 57 1.33 1.56 -2.36
N GLY A 58 2.26 2.52 -2.18
CA GLY A 58 3.27 2.86 -3.19
C GLY A 58 4.27 1.73 -3.46
N PRO A 59 4.98 1.24 -2.44
CA PRO A 59 5.83 0.04 -2.51
C PRO A 59 5.13 -1.17 -3.14
N PHE A 60 3.88 -1.42 -2.75
CA PHE A 60 3.09 -2.52 -3.27
C PHE A 60 2.82 -2.36 -4.78
N ALA A 61 2.33 -1.20 -5.20
CA ALA A 61 2.05 -0.94 -6.62
C ALA A 61 3.31 -1.05 -7.48
N ALA A 62 4.46 -0.57 -6.97
CA ALA A 62 5.74 -0.67 -7.66
C ALA A 62 6.16 -2.13 -7.90
N LEU A 63 6.06 -2.98 -6.87
CA LEU A 63 6.37 -4.41 -6.98
C LEU A 63 5.38 -5.16 -7.86
N PHE A 64 4.09 -4.87 -7.71
CA PHE A 64 3.03 -5.49 -8.52
C PHE A 64 3.30 -5.29 -10.01
N LEU A 65 3.61 -4.06 -10.42
CA LEU A 65 3.96 -3.76 -11.81
C LEU A 65 5.31 -4.35 -12.20
N ALA A 66 6.32 -4.30 -11.33
CA ALA A 66 7.64 -4.86 -11.64
C ALA A 66 7.63 -6.38 -11.83
N VAL A 67 6.71 -7.09 -11.17
CA VAL A 67 6.58 -8.56 -11.23
C VAL A 67 5.68 -9.02 -12.37
N LEU A 68 4.61 -8.28 -12.68
CA LEU A 68 3.56 -8.75 -13.61
C LEU A 68 3.54 -8.01 -14.95
N ALA A 69 4.10 -6.81 -15.06
CA ALA A 69 4.09 -6.05 -16.30
C ALA A 69 5.25 -6.48 -17.21
N GLU A 70 4.97 -7.35 -18.17
CA GLU A 70 5.94 -7.78 -19.20
C GLU A 70 6.33 -6.63 -20.13
N ASN A 71 5.42 -5.68 -20.36
CA ASN A 71 5.64 -4.50 -21.19
C ASN A 71 4.80 -3.31 -20.71
N LYS A 72 5.04 -2.13 -21.29
CA LYS A 72 4.37 -0.89 -20.89
C LYS A 72 2.85 -0.92 -21.12
N ILE A 73 2.38 -1.63 -22.14
CA ILE A 73 0.94 -1.75 -22.46
C ILE A 73 0.24 -2.62 -21.41
N THR A 74 0.82 -3.79 -21.10
CA THR A 74 0.34 -4.67 -20.03
C THR A 74 0.39 -3.98 -18.67
N GLY A 75 1.43 -3.20 -18.40
CA GLY A 75 1.52 -2.37 -17.19
C GLY A 75 0.36 -1.40 -17.06
N LEU A 76 -0.02 -0.71 -18.14
CA LEU A 76 -1.17 0.19 -18.16
C LEU A 76 -2.51 -0.56 -17.99
N ALA A 77 -2.63 -1.78 -18.53
CA ALA A 77 -3.82 -2.60 -18.31
C ALA A 77 -3.92 -3.05 -16.84
N LEU A 78 -2.80 -3.47 -16.24
CA LEU A 78 -2.72 -3.92 -14.85
C LEU A 78 -3.02 -2.79 -13.86
N THR A 79 -2.57 -1.55 -14.11
CA THR A 79 -2.93 -0.42 -13.23
C THR A 79 -4.43 -0.17 -13.22
N LYS A 80 -5.13 -0.30 -14.34
CA LYS A 80 -6.60 -0.17 -14.38
C LYS A 80 -7.30 -1.23 -13.53
N VAL A 81 -6.85 -2.49 -13.66
CA VAL A 81 -7.38 -3.59 -12.84
C VAL A 81 -7.12 -3.32 -11.35
N TRP A 82 -5.90 -2.87 -11.02
CA TRP A 82 -5.53 -2.51 -9.65
C TRP A 82 -6.40 -1.40 -9.06
N GLN A 83 -6.71 -0.35 -9.84
CA GLN A 83 -7.61 0.71 -9.41
C GLN A 83 -9.04 0.19 -9.20
N GLY A 84 -9.49 -0.78 -10.01
CA GLY A 84 -10.75 -1.49 -9.79
C GLY A 84 -10.77 -2.25 -8.45
N ILE A 85 -9.70 -2.98 -8.13
CA ILE A 85 -9.53 -3.66 -6.83
C ILE A 85 -9.51 -2.64 -5.68
N GLY A 86 -8.95 -1.45 -5.92
CA GLY A 86 -8.98 -0.33 -4.97
C GLY A 86 -10.37 0.17 -4.58
N MET A 87 -11.43 -0.22 -5.31
CA MET A 87 -12.83 0.07 -4.93
C MET A 87 -13.38 -0.89 -3.88
N ILE A 88 -12.73 -2.04 -3.64
CA ILE A 88 -13.21 -3.03 -2.67
C ILE A 88 -13.35 -2.45 -1.25
N PRO A 89 -12.36 -1.71 -0.70
CA PRO A 89 -12.53 -1.02 0.58
C PRO A 89 -13.73 -0.07 0.59
N LEU A 90 -13.95 0.67 -0.49
CA LEU A 90 -15.08 1.61 -0.60
C LEU A 90 -16.42 0.86 -0.56
N LEU A 91 -16.54 -0.24 -1.30
CA LEU A 91 -17.75 -1.09 -1.28
C LEU A 91 -17.95 -1.73 0.09
N ALA A 92 -16.86 -2.15 0.73
CA ALA A 92 -16.89 -2.74 2.07
C ALA A 92 -17.49 -1.78 3.10
N TYR A 93 -17.32 -0.45 2.95
CA TYR A 93 -17.93 0.53 3.84
C TYR A 93 -19.45 0.34 4.00
N PHE A 94 -20.14 -0.04 2.93
CA PHE A 94 -21.60 -0.21 2.92
C PHE A 94 -22.07 -1.57 3.45
N VAL A 95 -21.14 -2.49 3.74
CA VAL A 95 -21.45 -3.79 4.33
C VAL A 95 -21.52 -3.66 5.85
N GLY A 96 -22.74 -3.55 6.39
CA GLY A 96 -22.99 -3.28 7.81
C GLY A 96 -22.74 -4.42 8.81
N SER A 97 -21.85 -5.37 8.51
CA SER A 97 -21.53 -6.50 9.42
C SER A 97 -20.07 -6.91 9.33
N ASP A 98 -19.65 -7.86 10.17
CA ASP A 98 -18.28 -8.40 10.20
C ASP A 98 -17.81 -9.00 8.86
N TRP A 99 -18.74 -9.24 7.92
CA TRP A 99 -18.44 -9.57 6.54
C TRP A 99 -17.55 -8.52 5.85
N GLN A 100 -17.56 -7.29 6.34
CA GLN A 100 -16.64 -6.24 5.90
C GLN A 100 -15.16 -6.64 6.04
N LEU A 101 -14.81 -7.47 7.03
CA LEU A 101 -13.43 -7.93 7.27
C LEU A 101 -12.88 -8.81 6.14
N LEU A 102 -13.74 -9.40 5.30
CA LEU A 102 -13.30 -10.12 4.11
C LEU A 102 -12.59 -9.21 3.11
N ALA A 103 -12.91 -7.92 3.09
CA ALA A 103 -12.18 -6.92 2.32
C ALA A 103 -10.73 -6.72 2.83
N GLY A 104 -10.40 -7.22 4.02
CA GLY A 104 -9.05 -7.19 4.61
C GLY A 104 -7.99 -7.98 3.84
N ILE A 105 -8.39 -8.77 2.83
CA ILE A 105 -7.47 -9.34 1.83
C ILE A 105 -6.76 -8.23 1.05
N VAL A 106 -7.43 -7.10 0.82
CA VAL A 106 -6.86 -5.94 0.13
C VAL A 106 -6.13 -5.07 1.17
N PRO A 107 -4.81 -4.84 1.04
CA PRO A 107 -4.05 -4.12 2.07
C PRO A 107 -4.56 -2.70 2.34
N THR A 108 -5.09 -2.03 1.31
CA THR A 108 -5.66 -0.68 1.40
C THR A 108 -6.96 -0.61 2.20
N TYR A 109 -7.60 -1.74 2.49
CA TYR A 109 -8.78 -1.78 3.36
C TYR A 109 -8.45 -1.30 4.78
N TRP A 110 -7.30 -1.70 5.31
CA TRP A 110 -6.97 -1.44 6.70
C TRP A 110 -6.72 0.03 7.01
N SER A 111 -6.06 0.76 6.10
CA SER A 111 -5.89 2.21 6.26
C SER A 111 -7.24 2.93 6.24
N MET A 112 -8.16 2.50 5.40
CA MET A 112 -9.51 3.08 5.31
C MET A 112 -10.37 2.73 6.54
N LYS A 113 -10.30 1.48 7.03
CA LYS A 113 -10.99 1.04 8.25
C LYS A 113 -10.54 1.80 9.49
N VAL A 114 -9.24 2.09 9.60
CA VAL A 114 -8.70 2.92 10.69
C VAL A 114 -9.22 4.35 10.61
N VAL A 115 -9.30 4.95 9.41
CA VAL A 115 -9.91 6.29 9.24
C VAL A 115 -11.36 6.30 9.73
N TRP A 116 -12.17 5.30 9.36
CA TRP A 116 -13.57 5.25 9.76
C TRP A 116 -13.75 5.11 11.27
N LEU A 117 -12.98 4.22 11.90
CA LEU A 117 -13.06 4.01 13.34
C LEU A 117 -12.54 5.24 14.11
N ALA A 118 -11.43 5.84 13.67
CA ALA A 118 -10.90 7.06 14.27
C ALA A 118 -11.90 8.23 14.16
N ALA A 119 -12.54 8.39 13.00
CA ALA A 119 -13.58 9.41 12.80
C ALA A 119 -14.84 9.17 13.65
N ALA A 120 -15.15 7.91 13.96
CA ALA A 120 -16.24 7.53 14.86
C ALA A 120 -15.86 7.60 16.35
N GLY A 121 -14.60 7.85 16.69
CA GLY A 121 -14.09 7.78 18.07
C GLY A 121 -14.00 6.36 18.64
N GLU A 122 -14.03 5.34 17.78
CA GLU A 122 -14.00 3.92 18.15
C GLU A 122 -12.56 3.38 18.23
N PRO A 123 -12.30 2.37 19.08
CA PRO A 123 -10.98 1.80 19.22
C PRO A 123 -10.55 1.04 17.95
N TYR A 124 -9.45 1.49 17.34
CA TYR A 124 -8.94 0.95 16.09
C TYR A 124 -7.60 0.20 16.23
N ALA A 125 -7.01 0.14 17.42
CA ALA A 125 -5.66 -0.39 17.63
C ALA A 125 -5.48 -1.82 17.09
N TRP A 126 -6.45 -2.70 17.33
CA TRP A 126 -6.45 -4.06 16.77
C TRP A 126 -6.40 -4.05 15.23
N HIS A 127 -7.25 -3.25 14.60
CA HIS A 127 -7.31 -3.13 13.13
C HIS A 127 -6.02 -2.55 12.55
N ALA A 128 -5.38 -1.60 13.26
CA ALA A 128 -4.09 -1.07 12.84
C ALA A 128 -2.97 -2.12 12.92
N VAL A 129 -2.94 -2.94 13.98
CA VAL A 129 -1.95 -4.02 14.13
C VAL A 129 -2.16 -5.10 13.07
N VAL A 130 -3.39 -5.55 12.85
CA VAL A 130 -3.70 -6.53 11.80
C VAL A 130 -3.36 -5.96 10.43
N GLY A 131 -3.72 -4.70 10.18
CA GLY A 131 -3.40 -4.01 8.94
C GLY A 131 -1.91 -3.89 8.68
N LEU A 132 -1.12 -3.57 9.70
CA LEU A 132 0.34 -3.57 9.61
C LEU A 132 0.86 -4.96 9.26
N GLY A 133 0.37 -6.00 9.94
CA GLY A 133 0.72 -7.39 9.66
C GLY A 133 0.42 -7.80 8.21
N VAL A 134 -0.76 -7.45 7.70
CA VAL A 134 -1.15 -7.72 6.30
C VAL A 134 -0.25 -6.96 5.32
N ASN A 135 0.00 -5.66 5.55
CA ASN A 135 0.87 -4.86 4.68
C ASN A 135 2.31 -5.42 4.63
N LEU A 136 2.86 -5.79 5.79
CA LEU A 136 4.19 -6.40 5.87
C LEU A 136 4.23 -7.78 5.21
N ALA A 137 3.23 -8.63 5.43
CA ALA A 137 3.14 -9.95 4.81
C ALA A 137 3.07 -9.85 3.28
N VAL A 138 2.23 -8.95 2.77
CA VAL A 138 2.07 -8.74 1.33
C VAL A 138 3.34 -8.14 0.72
N LEU A 139 3.95 -7.16 1.37
CA LEU A 139 5.23 -6.60 0.93
C LEU A 139 6.32 -7.67 0.88
N TRP A 140 6.41 -8.50 1.92
CA TRP A 140 7.38 -9.59 1.98
C TRP A 140 7.16 -10.67 0.92
N LEU A 141 5.90 -11.06 0.66
CA LEU A 141 5.56 -12.00 -0.42
C LEU A 141 5.95 -11.44 -1.79
N ALA A 142 5.66 -10.16 -2.02
CA ALA A 142 6.00 -9.48 -3.27
C ALA A 142 7.52 -9.36 -3.46
N LEU A 143 8.26 -9.05 -2.39
CA LEU A 143 9.73 -9.04 -2.37
C LEU A 143 10.32 -10.40 -2.69
N ARG A 144 9.83 -11.46 -2.03
CA ARG A 144 10.27 -12.84 -2.29
C ARG A 144 10.09 -13.19 -3.76
N ARG A 145 8.90 -12.92 -4.31
CA ARG A 145 8.59 -13.22 -5.71
C ARG A 145 9.45 -12.43 -6.70
N PHE A 146 9.69 -11.15 -6.41
CA PHE A 146 10.57 -10.31 -7.23
C PHE A 146 12.03 -10.83 -7.23
N SER A 147 12.54 -11.24 -6.08
CA SER A 147 13.90 -11.80 -5.99
C SER A 147 14.06 -13.10 -6.78
N THR A 148 13.04 -13.98 -6.77
CA THR A 148 13.06 -15.22 -7.55
C THR A 148 13.08 -14.96 -9.06
N ILE A 149 12.43 -13.90 -9.54
CA ILE A 149 12.40 -13.55 -10.96
C ILE A 149 13.75 -12.96 -11.41
N LEU A 150 14.39 -12.14 -10.57
CA LEU A 150 15.69 -11.54 -10.87
C LEU A 150 16.87 -12.54 -10.92
N HIS A 151 16.75 -13.67 -10.22
CA HIS A 151 17.76 -14.72 -10.18
C HIS A 151 17.54 -15.83 -11.23
N ARG A 152 16.53 -15.69 -12.09
CA ARG A 152 16.36 -16.51 -13.31
C ARG A 152 16.98 -15.80 -14.51
#